data_AF-A0A5R2MSR5-F1
#
_entry.id   AF-A0A5R2MSR5-F1
#
_cell.length_a   1.000
_cell.length_b   1.000
_cell.length_c   1.000
_cell.angle_alpha   90.00
_cell.angle_beta   90.00
_cell.angle_gamma   90.00
#
_symmetry.space_group_name_H-M   'P 1'
#
loop_
_entity.id
_entity.type
_entity.pdbx_description
1 polymer ?
#
loop_
_entity_poly.entity_id
_entity_poly.type
_entity_poly.pdbx_seq_one_letter_code
_entity_poly.pdbx_strand_id
1 'polypeptide(L)'
;NKLKLGVFSTNADGGLAISDVPERWTASWQDNLTAAQIADRAGLEFMLPIARWRGFGGRNKVRESSFETFTWAAALSVATDRIGLFMTVHVPLV
;
A
#
# COMPACT_ATOMS: atom_id res chain seq x y z
N ASN A 1 -13.48 -4.82 15.78
CA ASN A 1 -12.90 -6.04 16.39
C ASN A 1 -12.10 -5.72 17.66
N LYS A 2 -12.00 -6.68 18.61
CA LYS A 2 -11.13 -6.55 19.81
C LYS A 2 -9.64 -6.53 19.43
N LEU A 3 -9.24 -7.36 18.47
CA LEU A 3 -7.95 -7.31 17.78
C LEU A 3 -8.12 -6.57 16.46
N LYS A 4 -7.24 -5.60 16.18
CA LYS A 4 -7.27 -4.80 14.95
C LYS A 4 -6.38 -5.42 13.88
N LEU A 5 -6.91 -5.59 12.67
CA LEU A 5 -6.17 -6.16 11.53
C LEU A 5 -6.13 -5.15 10.38
N GLY A 6 -5.03 -5.13 9.65
CA GLY A 6 -4.85 -4.22 8.52
C GLY A 6 -3.88 -4.75 7.47
N VAL A 7 -3.88 -4.09 6.32
CA VAL A 7 -3.05 -4.43 5.15
C VAL A 7 -1.90 -3.43 5.04
N PHE A 8 -0.69 -3.91 4.74
CA PHE A 8 0.51 -3.08 4.71
C PHE A 8 1.23 -3.11 3.36
N SER A 9 1.74 -1.96 2.93
CA SER A 9 2.68 -1.81 1.79
C SER A 9 2.11 -2.10 0.40
N THR A 10 0.79 -2.08 0.19
CA THR A 10 0.18 -2.32 -1.13
C THR A 10 0.48 -1.22 -2.15
N ASN A 11 0.85 -0.02 -1.68
CA ASN A 11 1.15 1.13 -2.53
C ASN A 11 2.48 1.02 -3.31
N ALA A 12 3.28 -0.03 -3.08
CA ALA A 12 4.60 -0.18 -3.67
C ALA A 12 4.78 -1.55 -4.34
N ASP A 13 5.44 -1.58 -5.49
CA ASP A 13 5.64 -2.82 -6.25
C ASP A 13 6.52 -3.83 -5.50
N GLY A 14 6.23 -5.11 -5.69
CA GLY A 14 6.76 -6.22 -4.88
C GLY A 14 6.16 -6.31 -3.47
N GLY A 15 5.43 -5.28 -3.00
CA GLY A 15 4.83 -5.26 -1.67
C GLY A 15 5.85 -5.54 -0.56
N LEU A 16 5.67 -6.66 0.15
CA LEU A 16 6.58 -7.14 1.18
C LEU A 16 7.49 -8.30 0.75
N ALA A 17 7.32 -8.84 -0.46
CA ALA A 17 8.07 -10.00 -0.94
C ALA A 17 9.14 -9.59 -1.96
N ILE A 18 10.39 -9.97 -1.70
CA ILE A 18 11.49 -9.84 -2.68
C ILE A 18 11.46 -11.11 -3.54
N SER A 19 10.82 -11.05 -4.71
CA SER A 19 10.61 -12.20 -5.58
C SER A 19 10.61 -11.82 -7.06
N ASP A 20 10.97 -12.79 -7.90
CA ASP A 20 10.98 -12.70 -9.37
C ASP A 20 9.84 -13.50 -10.02
N VAL A 21 8.88 -13.99 -9.23
CA VAL A 21 7.71 -14.69 -9.77
C VAL A 21 6.90 -13.73 -10.67
N PRO A 22 6.34 -14.20 -11.80
CA PRO A 22 5.57 -13.37 -12.72
C PRO A 22 4.36 -12.69 -12.06
N GLU A 23 3.77 -13.33 -11.06
CA GLU A 23 2.57 -12.89 -10.33
C GLU A 23 2.89 -11.92 -9.19
N ARG A 24 4.14 -11.41 -9.11
CA ARG A 24 4.52 -10.46 -8.06
C ARG A 24 3.58 -9.26 -8.06
N TRP A 25 3.31 -8.74 -6.87
CA TRP A 25 2.45 -7.57 -6.70
C TRP A 25 2.98 -6.38 -7.52
N THR A 26 2.20 -5.89 -8.48
CA THR A 26 2.65 -4.79 -9.35
C THR A 26 2.42 -3.43 -8.73
N ALA A 27 1.52 -3.36 -7.74
CA ALA A 27 1.02 -2.11 -7.16
C ALA A 27 0.42 -1.17 -8.21
N SER A 28 -0.30 -1.70 -9.20
CA SER A 28 -1.09 -0.85 -10.09
C SER A 28 -2.18 -0.12 -9.31
N TRP A 29 -2.77 0.93 -9.89
CA TRP A 29 -3.92 1.59 -9.28
C TRP A 29 -5.09 0.61 -9.09
N GLN A 30 -5.37 -0.20 -10.12
CA GLN A 30 -6.46 -1.17 -10.07
C GLN A 30 -6.22 -2.24 -8.99
N ASP A 31 -4.97 -2.66 -8.80
CA ASP A 31 -4.58 -3.59 -7.74
C ASP A 31 -4.92 -2.99 -6.36
N ASN A 32 -4.51 -1.74 -6.13
CA ASN A 32 -4.74 -1.03 -4.88
C ASN A 32 -6.22 -0.79 -4.61
N LEU A 33 -6.98 -0.34 -5.61
CA LEU A 33 -8.42 -0.13 -5.53
C LEU A 33 -9.15 -1.44 -5.17
N THR A 34 -8.80 -2.52 -5.87
CA THR A 34 -9.40 -3.84 -5.64
C THR A 34 -9.08 -4.36 -4.24
N ALA A 35 -7.81 -4.25 -3.81
CA ALA A 35 -7.40 -4.68 -2.47
C ALA A 35 -8.09 -3.85 -1.36
N ALA A 36 -8.21 -2.54 -1.54
CA ALA A 36 -8.86 -1.66 -0.57
C ALA A 36 -10.34 -2.00 -0.39
N GLN A 37 -11.05 -2.20 -1.50
CA GLN A 37 -12.46 -2.59 -1.47
C GLN A 37 -12.66 -3.99 -0.86
N ILE A 38 -11.75 -4.93 -1.11
CA ILE A 38 -11.78 -6.26 -0.46
C ILE A 38 -11.58 -6.10 1.05
N ALA A 39 -10.56 -5.36 1.47
CA ALA A 39 -10.24 -5.15 2.88
C ALA A 39 -11.39 -4.47 3.63
N ASP A 40 -12.00 -3.44 3.03
CA ASP A 40 -13.11 -2.69 3.58
C ASP A 40 -14.39 -3.54 3.73
N ARG A 41 -14.73 -4.32 2.70
CA ARG A 41 -15.85 -5.28 2.78
C ARG A 41 -15.61 -6.38 3.80
N ALA A 42 -14.36 -6.87 3.90
CA ALA A 42 -13.96 -7.87 4.88
C ALA A 42 -13.95 -7.35 6.33
N GLY A 43 -14.11 -6.04 6.53
CA GLY A 43 -14.12 -5.43 7.87
C GLY A 43 -12.74 -5.35 8.51
N LEU A 44 -11.67 -5.31 7.70
CA LEU A 44 -10.35 -4.93 8.19
C LEU A 44 -10.36 -3.47 8.61
N GLU A 45 -9.59 -3.14 9.64
CA GLU A 45 -9.66 -1.82 10.26
C GLU A 45 -8.77 -0.78 9.61
N PHE A 46 -7.70 -1.18 8.92
CA PHE A 46 -6.86 -0.20 8.26
C PHE A 46 -6.07 -0.70 7.06
N MET A 47 -5.63 0.24 6.23
CA MET A 47 -4.55 0.07 5.27
C MET A 47 -3.44 1.09 5.55
N LEU A 48 -2.20 0.62 5.51
CA LEU A 48 -1.00 1.40 5.80
C LEU A 48 -0.05 1.36 4.59
N PRO A 49 0.27 2.51 3.96
CA PRO A 49 1.25 2.58 2.90
C PRO A 49 2.67 2.74 3.47
N ILE A 50 3.67 2.33 2.70
CA ILE A 50 5.06 2.73 2.96
C ILE A 50 5.34 4.09 2.32
N ALA A 51 6.15 4.91 2.98
CA ALA A 51 6.74 6.08 2.35
C ALA A 51 8.13 5.70 1.83
N ARG A 52 8.32 5.70 0.51
CA ARG A 52 9.60 5.43 -0.12
C ARG A 52 9.69 6.11 -1.48
N TRP A 53 10.66 6.99 -1.64
CA TRP A 53 10.87 7.69 -2.92
C TRP A 53 11.92 7.02 -3.80
N ARG A 54 12.71 6.09 -3.25
CA ARG A 54 13.74 5.37 -4.01
C ARG A 54 13.68 3.87 -3.73
N GLY A 55 13.55 3.10 -4.81
CA GLY A 55 13.60 1.65 -4.78
C GLY A 55 14.97 1.08 -4.45
N PHE A 56 15.00 -0.24 -4.28
CA PHE A 56 16.24 -0.97 -4.02
C PHE A 56 17.06 -1.24 -5.30
N GLY A 57 16.47 -1.07 -6.49
CA GLY A 57 17.11 -1.45 -7.75
C GLY A 57 17.39 -2.96 -7.82
N GLY A 58 18.50 -3.31 -8.50
CA GLY A 58 18.90 -4.70 -8.70
C GLY A 58 18.00 -5.46 -9.68
N ARG A 59 18.11 -6.79 -9.69
CA ARG A 59 17.38 -7.66 -10.63
C ARG A 59 15.86 -7.57 -10.43
N ASN A 60 15.42 -7.58 -9.18
CA ASN A 60 14.01 -7.71 -8.82
C ASN A 60 13.28 -6.35 -8.75
N LYS A 61 14.04 -5.24 -8.76
CA LYS A 61 13.53 -3.85 -8.74
C LYS A 61 12.45 -3.65 -7.67
N VAL A 62 12.71 -4.10 -6.45
CA VAL A 62 11.71 -4.11 -5.39
C VAL A 62 11.45 -2.68 -4.90
N ARG A 63 10.16 -2.30 -4.82
CA ARG A 63 9.70 -0.97 -4.43
C ARG A 63 10.31 0.13 -5.28
N GLU A 64 10.60 -0.18 -6.53
CA GLU A 64 11.09 0.76 -7.53
C GLU A 64 10.05 1.82 -7.87
N SER A 65 8.77 1.41 -7.88
CA SER A 65 7.64 2.32 -8.02
C SER A 65 6.73 2.23 -6.80
N SER A 66 6.33 3.38 -6.27
CA SER A 66 5.27 3.46 -5.28
C SER A 66 4.44 4.72 -5.46
N PHE A 67 3.17 4.65 -5.04
CA PHE A 67 2.33 5.84 -4.95
C PHE A 67 2.76 6.72 -3.78
N GLU A 68 2.64 8.04 -3.97
CA GLU A 68 2.72 9.02 -2.90
C GLU A 68 1.58 8.79 -1.91
N THR A 69 1.90 8.73 -0.61
CA THR A 69 1.02 8.20 0.42
C THR A 69 -0.25 9.02 0.65
N PHE A 70 -0.19 10.35 0.57
CA PHE A 70 -1.34 11.22 0.81
C PHE A 70 -2.35 11.15 -0.33
N THR A 71 -1.88 11.30 -1.56
CA THR A 71 -2.72 11.22 -2.75
C THR A 71 -3.29 9.81 -2.95
N TRP A 72 -2.52 8.77 -2.61
CA TRP A 72 -3.00 7.39 -2.59
C TRP A 72 -4.15 7.19 -1.59
N ALA A 73 -3.99 7.66 -0.35
CA ALA A 73 -5.04 7.55 0.66
C ALA A 73 -6.29 8.37 0.29
N ALA A 74 -6.11 9.59 -0.23
CA ALA A 74 -7.21 10.43 -0.68
C ALA A 74 -7.98 9.82 -1.86
N ALA A 75 -7.29 9.16 -2.79
CA ALA A 75 -7.94 8.48 -3.90
C ALA A 75 -8.68 7.20 -3.46
N LEU A 76 -8.17 6.48 -2.45
CA LEU A 76 -8.86 5.31 -1.92
C LEU A 76 -10.05 5.70 -1.04
N SER A 77 -10.02 6.85 -0.37
CA SER A 77 -11.10 7.26 0.54
C SER A 77 -12.43 7.49 -0.19
N VAL A 78 -12.40 7.79 -1.49
CA VAL A 78 -13.63 7.90 -2.29
C VAL A 78 -14.20 6.54 -2.73
N ALA A 79 -13.46 5.45 -2.51
CA ALA A 79 -13.80 4.10 -2.97
C ALA A 79 -13.98 3.08 -1.84
N THR A 80 -13.96 3.54 -0.58
CA THR A 80 -14.13 2.71 0.62
C THR A 80 -15.01 3.42 1.65
N ASP A 81 -15.75 2.67 2.46
CA ASP A 81 -16.77 3.22 3.37
C ASP A 81 -16.33 3.25 4.84
N ARG A 82 -15.54 2.27 5.32
CA ARG A 82 -15.32 2.05 6.76
C ARG A 82 -13.86 1.91 7.16
N ILE A 83 -13.02 1.40 6.28
CA ILE A 83 -11.60 1.13 6.55
C ILE A 83 -10.82 2.42 6.82
N GLY A 84 -9.94 2.40 7.82
CA GLY A 84 -9.02 3.51 8.08
C GLY A 84 -7.89 3.54 7.05
N LEU A 85 -7.63 4.70 6.45
CA LEU A 85 -6.52 4.88 5.51
C LEU A 85 -5.43 5.70 6.19
N PHE A 86 -4.25 5.09 6.35
CA PHE A 86 -3.09 5.76 6.93
C PHE A 86 -2.23 6.41 5.84
N MET A 87 -1.43 7.38 6.26
CA MET A 87 -0.42 8.03 5.44
C MET A 87 0.89 8.02 6.22
N THR A 88 1.99 7.73 5.54
CA THR A 88 3.32 7.70 6.15
C THR A 88 4.09 8.93 5.68
N VAL A 89 4.52 9.78 6.60
CA VAL A 89 5.24 11.02 6.29
C VAL A 89 6.69 10.91 6.72
N HIS A 90 7.61 11.27 5.83
CA HIS A 90 9.01 11.45 6.19
C HIS A 90 9.15 12.75 6.96
N VAL A 91 9.72 12.69 8.17
CA VAL A 91 10.10 13.88 8.94
C VAL A 91 11.61 14.04 8.90
N PRO A 92 12.14 15.26 8.78
CA PRO A 92 13.57 15.49 8.94
C PRO A 92 13.96 15.16 10.40
N LEU A 93 15.11 14.52 10.56
CA LEU A 93 15.80 14.50 11.86
C LEU A 93 16.48 15.87 11.98
N VAL A 94 15.89 16.75 12.78
CA VAL A 94 16.51 18.02 13.21
C VAL A 94 17.37 17.81 14.44
#